data_AF-A0A849H392-F1
#
_entry.id   AF-A0A849H392-F1
#
_cell.length_a   1.000
_cell.length_b   1.000
_cell.length_c   1.000
_cell.angle_alpha   90.00
_cell.angle_beta   90.00
_cell.angle_gamma   90.00
#
_symmetry.space_group_name_H-M   'P 1'
#
loop_
_entity.id
_entity.type
_entity.pdbx_description
1 polymer ?
#
loop_
_entity_poly.entity_id
_entity_poly.type
_entity_poly.pdbx_seq_one_letter_code
_entity_poly.pdbx_strand_id
1 'polypeptide(L)' 'MNEITNTRHNHLIDPTMHVWGWEIPLYLFLGGLVAGVMILTGIRFLRGQTREPSRAMALMPWVAPVAISVGMFFLW' A
#
# COMPACT_ATOMS: atom_id res chain seq x y z
N MET A 1 -6.64 26.45 -51.37
CA MET A 1 -5.71 26.25 -50.23
C MET A 1 -6.57 25.90 -49.03
N ASN A 2 -6.31 24.77 -48.39
CA ASN A 2 -7.06 24.33 -47.22
C ASN A 2 -6.18 24.52 -46.00
N GLU A 3 -6.60 25.34 -45.05
CA GLU A 3 -5.83 25.67 -43.85
C GLU A 3 -6.32 24.79 -42.71
N ILE A 4 -5.44 23.97 -42.15
CA ILE A 4 -5.78 23.03 -41.06
C ILE A 4 -5.19 23.59 -39.77
N THR A 5 -6.06 24.09 -38.88
CA THR A 5 -5.68 24.48 -37.53
C THR A 5 -5.81 23.28 -36.60
N ASN A 6 -4.72 22.88 -35.95
CA ASN A 6 -4.69 21.79 -34.97
C ASN A 6 -4.37 22.36 -33.57
N THR A 7 -5.33 22.25 -32.65
CA THR A 7 -5.18 22.74 -31.28
C THR A 7 -4.57 21.71 -30.33
N ARG A 8 -4.39 20.44 -30.73
CA ARG A 8 -3.98 19.32 -29.87
C ARG A 8 -2.67 19.52 -29.11
N HIS A 9 -1.79 20.39 -29.60
CA HIS A 9 -0.54 20.74 -28.91
C HIS A 9 -0.72 21.69 -27.73
N ASN A 10 -1.92 22.21 -27.47
CA ASN A 10 -2.14 23.09 -26.33
C ASN A 10 -1.94 22.34 -25.02
N HIS A 11 -1.35 23.02 -24.04
CA HIS A 11 -1.07 22.45 -22.74
C HIS A 11 -2.37 21.93 -22.09
N LEU A 12 -2.35 20.70 -21.56
CA LEU A 12 -3.48 20.02 -20.91
C LEU A 12 -4.63 19.56 -21.83
N ILE A 13 -4.50 19.62 -23.17
CA ILE A 13 -5.54 19.06 -24.07
C ILE A 13 -5.56 17.54 -24.07
N ASP A 14 -4.39 16.90 -23.98
CA ASP A 14 -4.27 15.45 -23.78
C ASP A 14 -3.75 15.19 -22.34
N PRO A 15 -4.57 15.38 -21.29
CA PRO A 15 -4.14 15.09 -19.94
C PRO A 15 -3.94 13.59 -19.81
N THR A 16 -2.70 13.17 -19.52
CA THR A 16 -2.44 11.78 -19.14
C THR A 16 -3.18 11.50 -17.84
N MET A 17 -4.21 10.65 -17.90
CA MET A 17 -4.99 10.23 -16.74
C MET A 17 -4.19 9.28 -15.84
N HIS A 18 -3.17 9.80 -15.17
CA HIS A 18 -2.56 9.13 -14.03
C HIS A 18 -3.36 9.49 -12.79
N VAL A 19 -4.53 8.83 -12.62
CA VAL A 19 -5.49 9.14 -11.56
C VAL A 19 -4.91 8.80 -10.19
N TRP A 20 -4.16 7.71 -10.09
CA TRP A 20 -3.51 7.27 -8.88
C TRP A 20 -2.01 7.23 -9.11
N GLY A 21 -1.31 8.01 -8.29
CA GLY A 21 0.13 7.93 -8.14
C GLY A 21 0.60 6.52 -7.72
N TRP A 22 1.90 6.26 -7.82
CA TRP A 22 2.54 5.00 -7.36
C TRP A 22 2.42 4.81 -5.83
N GLU A 23 2.12 5.90 -5.13
CA GLU A 23 1.88 6.01 -3.69
C GLU A 23 0.70 5.15 -3.24
N ILE A 24 -0.42 5.18 -3.97
CA ILE A 24 -1.66 4.47 -3.58
C ILE A 24 -1.49 2.95 -3.64
N PRO A 25 -0.98 2.35 -4.74
CA PRO A 25 -0.69 0.93 -4.79
C PRO A 25 0.24 0.47 -3.67
N LEU A 26 1.28 1.25 -3.35
CA LEU A 26 2.25 0.90 -2.30
C LEU A 26 1.61 0.93 -0.91
N TYR A 27 0.80 1.96 -0.62
CA TYR A 27 0.03 2.05 0.61
C TYR A 27 -0.93 0.86 0.79
N LEU A 28 -1.69 0.52 -0.25
CA LEU A 28 -2.64 -0.61 -0.20
C LEU A 28 -1.94 -1.95 -0.03
N PHE A 29 -0.79 -2.14 -0.68
CA PHE A 29 0.03 -3.34 -0.51
C PHE A 29 0.53 -3.48 0.93
N LEU A 30 1.11 -2.41 1.50
CA LEU A 30 1.58 -2.39 2.89
C LEU A 30 0.43 -2.64 3.87
N GLY A 31 -0.72 -1.99 3.67
CA GLY A 31 -1.92 -2.20 4.48
C GLY A 31 -2.42 -3.65 4.44
N GLY A 32 -2.47 -4.26 3.26
CA GLY A 32 -2.83 -5.68 3.10
C GLY A 32 -1.85 -6.62 3.79
N LEU A 33 -0.55 -6.34 3.71
CA LEU A 33 0.50 -7.10 4.39
C LEU A 33 0.31 -7.06 5.91
N VAL A 34 0.08 -5.87 6.47
CA VAL A 34 -0.16 -5.70 7.91
C VAL A 34 -1.40 -6.45 8.38
N ALA A 35 -2.52 -6.33 7.64
CA ALA A 35 -3.74 -7.04 7.96
C ALA A 35 -3.53 -8.57 7.96
N GLY A 36 -2.82 -9.09 6.95
CA GLY A 36 -2.47 -10.51 6.87
C GLY A 36 -1.66 -10.99 8.07
N VAL A 37 -0.61 -10.25 8.44
CA VAL A 37 0.22 -10.59 9.61
C VAL A 37 -0.62 -10.58 10.90
N MET A 38 -1.43 -9.54 11.11
CA MET A 38 -2.29 -9.45 12.30
C MET A 38 -3.29 -10.60 12.40
N ILE A 39 -3.96 -10.96 11.30
CA ILE A 39 -4.90 -12.09 11.26
C ILE A 39 -4.18 -13.40 11.59
N LEU A 40 -3.02 -13.66 10.98
CA LEU A 40 -2.24 -14.87 11.23
C LEU A 40 -1.79 -14.97 12.69
N THR A 41 -1.28 -13.88 13.27
CA THR A 41 -0.94 -13.84 14.70
C THR A 41 -2.16 -13.99 15.60
N GLY A 42 -3.29 -13.38 15.26
CA GLY A 42 -4.53 -13.47 16.02
C GLY A 42 -5.08 -14.89 16.06
N ILE A 43 -5.18 -15.55 14.89
CA ILE A 43 -5.62 -16.96 14.80
C ILE A 43 -4.70 -17.87 15.63
N ARG A 44 -3.40 -17.64 15.58
CA ARG A 44 -2.40 -18.41 16.34
C ARG A 44 -2.56 -18.20 17.85
N PHE A 45 -2.84 -16.97 18.28
CA PHE A 45 -3.12 -16.62 19.68
C PHE A 45 -4.41 -17.29 20.18
N LEU A 46 -5.50 -17.20 19.41
CA LEU A 46 -6.79 -17.83 19.75
C LEU A 46 -6.70 -19.36 19.81
N ARG A 47 -5.82 -19.98 18.99
CA ARG A 47 -5.57 -21.42 19.01
C ARG A 47 -4.81 -21.92 20.24
N GLY A 48 -4.44 -21.04 21.18
CA GLY A 48 -3.85 -21.42 22.46
C GLY A 48 -2.54 -22.21 22.35
N GLN A 49 -1.79 -22.05 21.25
CA GLN A 49 -0.53 -22.79 21.08
C GLN A 49 0.50 -22.32 22.11
N THR A 50 0.73 -23.15 23.12
CA THR A 50 1.75 -23.05 24.19
C THR A 50 3.18 -23.30 23.71
N ARG A 51 3.40 -23.36 22.40
CA ARG A 51 4.73 -23.55 21.83
C ARG A 51 5.45 -22.21 21.87
N GLU A 52 6.56 -22.16 22.60
CA GLU A 52 7.51 -21.03 22.68
C GLU A 52 7.52 -20.27 21.35
N PRO A 53 7.03 -19.02 21.32
CA PRO A 53 6.98 -18.28 20.07
C PRO A 53 8.41 -18.08 19.58
N SER A 54 8.70 -18.52 18.36
CA SER A 54 9.95 -18.15 17.69
C SER A 54 10.09 -16.63 17.70
N ARG A 55 11.32 -16.11 17.87
CA ARG A 55 11.59 -14.65 17.87
C ARG A 55 10.90 -13.93 16.72
N ALA A 56 10.85 -14.53 15.53
CA ALA A 56 10.17 -13.99 14.36
C ALA A 56 8.65 -13.80 14.57
N MET A 57 8.00 -14.72 15.28
CA MET A 57 6.56 -14.66 15.59
C MET A 57 6.26 -13.63 16.69
N ALA A 58 7.18 -13.44 17.64
CA ALA A 58 7.06 -12.40 18.67
C ALA A 58 7.23 -10.98 18.10
N LEU A 59 7.97 -10.85 17.00
CA LEU A 59 8.18 -9.59 16.28
C LEU A 59 7.04 -9.24 15.31
N MET A 60 6.27 -10.22 14.83
CA MET A 60 5.16 -9.99 13.88
C MET A 60 4.16 -8.89 14.30
N PRO A 61 3.70 -8.81 15.56
CA PRO A 61 2.79 -7.74 16.00
C PRO A 61 3.44 -6.36 15.98
N TRP A 62 4.76 -6.27 16.10
CA TRP A 62 5.52 -5.01 16.06
C TRP A 62 5.81 -4.54 14.64
N VAL A 63 5.85 -5.46 13.67
CA VAL A 63 5.99 -5.11 12.24
C VAL A 63 4.76 -4.36 11.73
N ALA A 64 3.57 -4.68 12.26
CA ALA A 64 2.30 -4.08 11.88
C ALA A 64 2.25 -2.53 12.05
N PRO A 65 2.50 -1.96 13.24
CA PRO A 65 2.49 -0.50 13.42
C PRO A 65 3.58 0.18 12.59
N VAL A 66 4.78 -0.41 12.50
CA VAL A 66 5.89 0.17 11.72
C VAL A 66 5.55 0.23 10.22
N ALA A 67 5.03 -0.85 9.66
CA ALA A 67 4.66 -0.90 8.24
C ALA A 67 3.47 0.03 7.90
N ILE A 68 2.51 0.21 8.81
CA ILE A 68 1.44 1.21 8.64
C ILE A 68 2.01 2.63 8.71
N SER A 69 2.88 2.94 9.67
CA SER A 69 3.52 4.26 9.76
C SER A 69 4.31 4.60 8.49
N VAL A 70 5.02 3.62 7.91
CA VAL A 70 5.70 3.77 6.62
C VAL A 70 4.69 3.99 5.49
N GLY A 71 3.59 3.24 5.45
CA GLY A 71 2.53 3.42 4.46
C GLY A 71 1.92 4.83 4.49
N MET A 72 1.64 5.36 5.69
CA MET A 72 1.08 6.71 5.85
C MET A 72 2.03 7.81 5.37
N PHE A 73 3.34 7.60 5.42
CA PHE A 73 4.33 8.55 4.90
C PHE A 73 4.25 8.72 3.38
N PHE A 74 3.80 7.70 2.65
CA PHE A 74 3.62 7.78 1.19
C PHE A 74 2.36 8.55 0.77
N LEU A 75 1.47 8.91 1.71
CA LEU A 75 0.25 9.68 1.41
C LEU A 75 0.48 11.21 1.45
N TRP A 76 1.71 11.67 1.67
CA TRP A 76 2.09 13.08 1.68
C TRP A 76 2.71 13.53 0.36
#